data_AF-A0A351MJB5-F1
#
_entry.id   AF-A0A351MJB5-F1
#
_cell.length_a   1.000
_cell.length_b   1.000
_cell.length_c   1.000
_cell.angle_alpha   90.00
_cell.angle_beta   90.00
_cell.angle_gamma   90.00
#
_symmetry.space_group_name_H-M   'P 1'
#
loop_
_entity.id
_entity.type
_entity.pdbx_description
1 polymer ?
#
loop_
_entity_poly.entity_id
_entity_poly.type
_entity_poly.pdbx_seq_one_letter_code
_entity_poly.pdbx_strand_id
1 'polypeptide(L)'
;MPAVADDDGAVVIESQVRAAVHAWILFGGYGGRTRRGLGSLRVTSAEAAKWLPQPGEDLRAELARLFGRDVFTLPSPAPARTDLPQLIGAELLVAADPVDNHAAWICALGWLREFRQGDGTTAYDAREPDTGIGDPRPHVSRWPEADKLRHLAGMERTSAHKPAHNAAPVWPRAGFGLPIIGQWQTTDRFRRKRAYTEPQPYALKWQTAGRDPQMMDRLASPLIVKALPLANGQALPCALWLYRAYPNGTVRPEMGGMGSASPNAPFDQLVAAGDTARFAPLARRGTPTGHNLRDAFRDWLTTKRKAIVAIPGA
;
A
#
# COMPACT_ATOMS: atom_id res chain seq x y z
N MET A 1 14.77 28.62 38.25
CA MET A 1 14.28 27.35 38.81
C MET A 1 13.86 26.48 37.63
N PRO A 2 14.61 25.43 37.24
CA PRO A 2 14.05 24.47 36.31
C PRO A 2 12.93 23.73 37.04
N ALA A 3 11.77 23.60 36.40
CA ALA A 3 10.68 22.77 36.91
C ALA A 3 11.21 21.33 36.99
N VAL A 4 11.40 20.82 38.20
CA VAL A 4 11.62 19.40 38.44
C VAL A 4 10.31 18.73 38.02
N ALA A 5 10.35 17.91 36.98
CA ALA A 5 9.21 17.05 36.67
C ALA A 5 9.03 16.11 37.86
N ASP A 6 7.87 16.12 38.50
CA ASP A 6 7.53 15.14 39.54
C ASP A 6 7.64 13.72 38.97
N ASP A 7 7.95 12.75 39.84
CA ASP A 7 8.24 11.35 39.51
C ASP A 7 7.18 10.72 38.58
N ASP A 8 5.90 11.05 38.80
CA ASP A 8 4.78 10.63 37.95
C ASP A 8 4.89 11.13 36.51
N GLY A 9 5.34 12.38 36.31
CA GLY A 9 5.56 12.96 35.00
C GLY A 9 6.73 12.32 34.26
N ALA A 10 7.79 11.97 34.98
CA ALA A 10 8.94 11.26 34.43
C ALA A 10 8.57 9.84 33.98
N VAL A 11 7.80 9.11 34.79
CA VAL A 11 7.29 7.76 34.47
C VAL A 11 6.39 7.78 33.23
N VAL A 12 5.52 8.78 33.10
CA VAL A 12 4.67 8.95 31.90
C VAL A 12 5.51 9.18 30.65
N ILE A 13 6.52 10.06 30.70
CA ILE A 13 7.40 10.32 29.55
C ILE A 13 8.17 9.06 29.15
N GLU A 14 8.73 8.32 30.11
CA GLU A 14 9.44 7.08 29.81
C GLU A 14 8.53 6.08 29.09
N SER A 15 7.29 5.89 29.58
CA SER A 15 6.33 4.97 28.96
C SER A 15 5.99 5.35 27.51
N GLN A 16 5.83 6.64 27.23
CA GLN A 16 5.52 7.16 25.89
C GLN A 16 6.71 6.99 24.94
N VAL A 17 7.92 7.30 25.41
CA VAL A 17 9.15 7.12 24.64
C VAL A 17 9.37 5.64 24.35
N ARG A 18 9.18 4.76 25.34
CA ARG A 18 9.30 3.30 25.18
C ARG A 18 8.32 2.77 24.13
N ALA A 19 7.05 3.17 24.19
CA ALA A 19 6.05 2.81 23.18
C ALA A 19 6.44 3.32 21.78
N ALA A 20 6.96 4.55 21.67
CA ALA A 20 7.43 5.07 20.39
C ALA A 20 8.60 4.25 19.83
N VAL A 21 9.53 3.82 20.69
CA VAL A 21 10.67 2.96 20.30
C VAL A 21 10.19 1.56 19.90
N HIS A 22 9.24 0.96 20.62
CA HIS A 22 8.62 -0.32 20.18
C HIS A 22 7.99 -0.19 18.80
N ALA A 23 7.17 0.84 18.57
CA ALA A 23 6.56 1.08 17.27
C ALA A 23 7.61 1.28 16.16
N TRP A 24 8.71 2.00 16.46
CA TRP A 24 9.79 2.21 15.50
C TRP A 24 10.54 0.91 15.16
N ILE A 25 10.84 0.07 16.14
CA ILE A 25 11.47 -1.25 15.92
C ILE A 25 10.54 -2.15 15.10
N LEU A 26 9.29 -2.29 15.52
CA LEU A 26 8.34 -3.24 14.96
C LEU A 26 7.83 -2.81 13.59
N PHE A 27 7.50 -1.53 13.40
CA PHE A 27 6.81 -1.04 12.20
C PHE A 27 7.56 0.06 11.44
N GLY A 28 8.58 0.65 12.05
CA GLY A 28 9.44 1.65 11.42
C GLY A 28 10.68 1.06 10.74
N GLY A 29 11.68 1.92 10.56
CA GLY A 29 12.98 1.59 10.01
C GLY A 29 13.84 2.85 9.82
N TYR A 30 15.07 2.66 9.37
CA TYR A 30 16.03 3.74 9.11
C TYR A 30 16.37 3.87 7.61
N GLY A 31 16.45 5.11 7.11
CA GLY A 31 16.81 5.40 5.72
C GLY A 31 15.63 5.43 4.74
N GLY A 32 15.90 5.06 3.48
CA GLY A 32 14.93 5.16 2.39
C GLY A 32 14.01 3.95 2.27
N ARG A 33 12.76 4.17 1.84
CA ARG A 33 11.75 3.12 1.55
C ARG A 33 11.43 2.20 2.76
N THR A 34 11.40 2.75 3.97
CA THR A 34 11.07 2.02 5.20
C THR A 34 9.69 1.36 5.19
N ARG A 35 8.70 1.96 4.52
CA ARG A 35 7.37 1.35 4.29
C ARG A 35 7.38 0.14 3.33
N ARG A 36 8.54 -0.21 2.79
CA ARG A 36 8.80 -1.38 1.93
C ARG A 36 9.83 -2.32 2.57
N GLY A 37 10.07 -2.17 3.87
CA GLY A 37 10.87 -3.06 4.70
C GLY A 37 12.38 -2.78 4.69
N LEU A 38 12.86 -1.83 3.87
CA LEU A 38 14.26 -1.42 3.92
C LEU A 38 14.57 -0.70 5.24
N GLY A 39 15.73 -1.00 5.82
CA GLY A 39 16.14 -0.45 7.11
C GLY A 39 15.33 -0.98 8.30
N SER A 40 14.72 -2.15 8.18
CA SER A 40 14.07 -2.83 9.30
C SER A 40 15.06 -3.08 10.43
N LEU A 41 14.59 -2.93 11.67
CA LEU A 41 15.40 -3.05 12.87
C LEU A 41 15.15 -4.40 13.54
N ARG A 42 16.16 -4.91 14.26
CA ARG A 42 16.01 -6.02 15.21
C ARG A 42 16.82 -5.71 16.47
N VAL A 43 16.40 -6.29 17.58
CA VAL A 43 17.13 -6.22 18.85
C VAL A 43 18.01 -7.45 18.97
N THR A 44 19.32 -7.26 19.13
CA THR A 44 20.32 -8.36 19.16
C THR A 44 20.83 -8.70 20.56
N SER A 45 20.41 -7.95 21.59
CA SER A 45 20.81 -8.17 22.98
C SER A 45 20.09 -9.37 23.60
N ALA A 46 20.59 -9.86 24.73
CA ALA A 46 19.88 -10.80 25.60
C ALA A 46 18.49 -10.30 26.04
N GLU A 47 18.22 -8.99 25.93
CA GLU A 47 16.94 -8.37 26.25
C GLU A 47 15.92 -8.38 25.10
N ALA A 48 16.13 -9.13 24.02
CA ALA A 48 15.22 -9.17 22.87
C ALA A 48 13.75 -9.41 23.25
N ALA A 49 13.49 -10.29 24.24
CA ALA A 49 12.17 -10.57 24.79
C ALA A 49 11.43 -9.35 25.38
N LYS A 50 12.17 -8.31 25.82
CA LYS A 50 11.60 -7.05 26.33
C LYS A 50 11.13 -6.11 25.22
N TRP A 51 11.59 -6.33 23.99
CA TRP A 51 11.37 -5.42 22.86
C TRP A 51 10.64 -6.06 21.69
N LEU A 52 10.64 -7.38 21.60
CA LEU A 52 10.12 -8.16 20.48
C LEU A 52 9.06 -9.17 20.95
N PRO A 53 8.05 -9.48 20.11
CA PRO A 53 7.08 -10.53 20.40
C PRO A 53 7.75 -11.90 20.52
N GLN A 54 7.22 -12.74 21.40
CA GLN A 54 7.61 -14.15 21.46
C GLN A 54 7.03 -14.93 20.27
N PRO A 55 7.79 -15.88 19.68
CA PRO A 55 7.29 -16.75 18.63
C PRO A 55 6.23 -17.73 19.17
N GLY A 56 5.23 -18.07 18.36
CA GLY A 56 4.22 -19.09 18.68
C GLY A 56 3.10 -18.64 19.63
N GLU A 57 3.22 -17.44 20.21
CA GLU A 57 2.18 -16.83 21.04
C GLU A 57 1.19 -16.00 20.20
N ASP A 58 0.04 -15.64 20.79
CA ASP A 58 -0.89 -14.71 20.16
C ASP A 58 -0.23 -13.34 19.95
N LEU A 59 -0.06 -12.96 18.69
CA LEU A 59 0.69 -11.75 18.33
C LEU A 59 0.04 -10.48 18.90
N ARG A 60 -1.29 -10.42 18.99
CA ARG A 60 -1.97 -9.24 19.54
C ARG A 60 -1.73 -9.10 21.03
N ALA A 61 -1.80 -10.20 21.78
CA ALA A 61 -1.47 -10.23 23.19
C ALA A 61 -0.01 -9.83 23.45
N GLU A 62 0.93 -10.34 22.65
CA GLU A 62 2.34 -9.98 22.76
C GLU A 62 2.61 -8.50 22.44
N LEU A 63 1.95 -7.95 21.41
CA LEU A 63 2.03 -6.53 21.14
C LEU A 63 1.44 -5.72 22.30
N ALA A 64 0.28 -6.11 22.84
CA ALA A 64 -0.32 -5.44 23.99
C ALA A 64 0.60 -5.48 25.22
N ARG A 65 1.29 -6.59 25.47
CA ARG A 65 2.31 -6.72 26.52
C ARG A 65 3.46 -5.75 26.31
N LEU A 66 4.01 -5.65 25.10
CA LEU A 66 5.11 -4.74 24.79
C LEU A 66 4.71 -3.27 24.99
N PHE A 67 3.55 -2.88 24.48
CA PHE A 67 3.05 -1.51 24.58
C PHE A 67 2.41 -1.17 25.95
N GLY A 68 2.23 -2.16 26.84
CA GLY A 68 1.49 -2.03 28.09
C GLY A 68 -0.02 -1.81 27.94
N ARG A 69 -0.54 -1.88 26.69
CA ARG A 69 -1.95 -1.72 26.32
C ARG A 69 -2.17 -2.18 24.89
N ASP A 70 -3.43 -2.44 24.51
CA ASP A 70 -3.78 -2.62 23.10
C ASP A 70 -3.78 -1.26 22.37
N VAL A 71 -2.84 -1.09 21.44
CA VAL A 71 -2.68 0.13 20.63
C VAL A 71 -3.47 0.11 19.30
N PHE A 72 -4.19 -0.97 19.01
CA PHE A 72 -4.93 -1.17 17.76
C PHE A 72 -6.44 -1.01 17.92
N THR A 73 -6.97 -1.15 19.14
CA THR A 73 -8.41 -0.97 19.37
C THR A 73 -8.81 0.51 19.27
N LEU A 74 -9.85 0.80 18.46
CA LEU A 74 -10.48 2.12 18.50
C LEU A 74 -11.19 2.32 19.85
N PRO A 75 -11.05 3.50 20.48
CA PRO A 75 -11.81 3.81 21.68
C PRO A 75 -13.28 4.02 21.31
N SER A 76 -14.15 3.93 22.31
CA SER A 76 -15.56 4.27 22.17
C SER A 76 -15.85 5.56 22.95
N PRO A 77 -16.38 6.63 22.30
CA PRO A 77 -16.71 6.72 20.88
C PRO A 77 -15.46 6.79 19.98
N ALA A 78 -15.57 6.30 18.75
CA ALA A 78 -14.47 6.32 17.79
C ALA A 78 -14.10 7.77 17.42
N PRO A 79 -12.80 8.13 17.41
CA PRO A 79 -12.37 9.47 17.03
C PRO A 79 -12.62 9.72 15.55
N ALA A 80 -12.81 10.98 15.18
CA ALA A 80 -12.85 11.38 13.78
C ALA A 80 -11.54 10.97 13.10
N ARG A 81 -11.66 10.34 11.93
CA ARG A 81 -10.50 9.87 11.17
C ARG A 81 -9.73 11.07 10.61
N THR A 82 -8.43 11.13 10.90
CA THR A 82 -7.53 12.16 10.37
C THR A 82 -6.67 11.60 9.25
N ASP A 83 -6.03 12.46 8.46
CA ASP A 83 -5.07 12.04 7.42
C ASP A 83 -3.70 11.58 7.99
N LEU A 84 -3.48 11.76 9.30
CA LEU A 84 -2.34 11.22 10.03
C LEU A 84 -2.45 9.68 10.15
N PRO A 85 -1.46 8.92 9.66
CA PRO A 85 -1.44 7.46 9.83
C PRO A 85 -1.26 7.05 11.29
N GLN A 86 -2.18 6.24 11.80
CA GLN A 86 -2.19 5.77 13.19
C GLN A 86 -2.21 4.24 13.30
N LEU A 87 -1.68 3.71 14.41
CA LEU A 87 -1.81 2.29 14.78
C LEU A 87 -3.21 1.96 15.29
N ILE A 88 -3.90 2.94 15.87
CA ILE A 88 -5.27 2.78 16.36
C ILE A 88 -6.20 2.47 15.18
N GLY A 89 -6.97 1.39 15.24
CA GLY A 89 -7.79 0.90 14.12
C GLY A 89 -7.00 0.33 12.93
N ALA A 90 -5.68 0.16 13.04
CA ALA A 90 -4.87 -0.42 11.97
C ALA A 90 -5.11 -1.93 11.81
N GLU A 91 -4.85 -2.43 10.60
CA GLU A 91 -4.99 -3.85 10.26
C GLU A 91 -3.61 -4.47 10.06
N LEU A 92 -3.35 -5.62 10.70
CA LEU A 92 -2.09 -6.34 10.57
C LEU A 92 -2.33 -7.74 10.02
N LEU A 93 -1.75 -8.01 8.86
CA LEU A 93 -1.67 -9.34 8.28
C LEU A 93 -0.24 -9.89 8.37
N VAL A 94 -0.12 -11.18 8.66
CA VAL A 94 1.17 -11.88 8.76
C VAL A 94 1.12 -13.22 8.01
N ALA A 95 2.29 -13.76 7.65
CA ALA A 95 2.35 -15.16 7.23
C ALA A 95 2.09 -16.09 8.42
N ALA A 96 1.74 -17.35 8.15
CA ALA A 96 1.49 -18.33 9.20
C ALA A 96 2.74 -18.62 10.04
N ASP A 97 3.86 -18.84 9.35
CA ASP A 97 5.10 -19.30 9.99
C ASP A 97 6.18 -18.22 9.96
N PRO A 98 6.94 -18.07 11.06
CA PRO A 98 8.13 -17.23 11.08
C PRO A 98 9.25 -17.87 10.26
N VAL A 99 10.01 -17.02 9.58
CA VAL A 99 11.15 -17.43 8.73
C VAL A 99 12.36 -16.56 9.04
N ASP A 100 13.50 -16.82 8.39
CA ASP A 100 14.64 -15.92 8.48
C ASP A 100 14.28 -14.48 8.05
N ASN A 101 14.94 -13.48 8.65
CA ASN A 101 14.68 -12.06 8.42
C ASN A 101 14.68 -11.65 6.94
N HIS A 102 15.65 -12.16 6.16
CA HIS A 102 15.75 -11.83 4.75
C HIS A 102 14.62 -12.47 3.94
N ALA A 103 14.30 -13.73 4.22
CA ALA A 103 13.17 -14.43 3.62
C ALA A 103 11.84 -13.75 3.96
N ALA A 104 11.67 -13.29 5.21
CA ALA A 104 10.46 -12.60 5.66
C ALA A 104 10.24 -11.30 4.88
N TRP A 105 11.30 -10.52 4.69
CA TRP A 105 11.24 -9.28 3.93
C TRP A 105 10.96 -9.53 2.44
N ILE A 106 11.65 -10.48 1.81
CA ILE A 106 11.40 -10.85 0.40
C ILE A 106 9.95 -11.28 0.21
N CYS A 107 9.41 -12.09 1.13
CA CYS A 107 8.03 -12.55 1.09
C CYS A 107 7.04 -11.35 1.16
N ALA A 108 7.19 -10.49 2.17
CA ALA A 108 6.32 -9.32 2.36
C ALA A 108 6.40 -8.32 1.19
N LEU A 109 7.60 -8.09 0.63
CA LEU A 109 7.78 -7.25 -0.55
C LEU A 109 7.19 -7.91 -1.80
N GLY A 110 7.33 -9.24 -1.91
CA GLY A 110 6.73 -10.08 -2.94
C GLY A 110 5.22 -9.93 -3.00
N TRP A 111 4.55 -9.89 -1.85
CA TRP A 111 3.10 -9.64 -1.77
C TRP A 111 2.68 -8.35 -2.47
N LEU A 112 3.34 -7.24 -2.15
CA LEU A 112 3.04 -5.95 -2.79
C LEU A 112 3.40 -5.95 -4.28
N ARG A 113 4.52 -6.56 -4.66
CA ARG A 113 4.94 -6.70 -6.07
C ARG A 113 3.87 -7.43 -6.86
N GLU A 114 3.47 -8.60 -6.39
CA GLU A 114 2.54 -9.49 -7.10
C GLU A 114 1.13 -8.94 -7.17
N PHE A 115 0.64 -8.30 -6.10
CA PHE A 115 -0.65 -7.61 -6.18
C PHE A 115 -0.63 -6.49 -7.23
N ARG A 116 0.49 -5.77 -7.36
CA ARG A 116 0.59 -4.66 -8.31
C ARG A 116 0.87 -5.09 -9.74
N GLN A 117 1.60 -6.18 -9.94
CA GLN A 117 2.16 -6.53 -11.24
C GLN A 117 1.75 -7.91 -11.76
N GLY A 118 1.32 -8.81 -10.88
CA GLY A 118 1.07 -10.20 -11.22
C GLY A 118 2.16 -11.18 -10.81
N ASP A 119 1.85 -12.45 -10.98
CA ASP A 119 2.79 -13.58 -10.92
C ASP A 119 2.83 -14.38 -12.24
N GLY A 120 2.11 -13.95 -13.28
CA GLY A 120 2.14 -14.53 -14.63
C GLY A 120 1.19 -15.71 -14.85
N THR A 121 0.38 -16.10 -13.87
CA THR A 121 -0.22 -17.46 -13.87
C THR A 121 -1.74 -17.54 -13.62
N THR A 122 -2.44 -16.44 -13.30
CA THR A 122 -3.84 -16.52 -12.82
C THR A 122 -4.74 -15.34 -13.23
N ALA A 123 -6.06 -15.48 -13.07
CA ALA A 123 -7.02 -14.36 -13.18
C ALA A 123 -6.83 -13.29 -12.08
N TYR A 124 -6.05 -13.60 -11.04
CA TYR A 124 -5.55 -12.65 -10.04
C TYR A 124 -4.31 -11.88 -10.52
N ASP A 125 -3.92 -12.03 -11.79
CA ASP A 125 -2.82 -11.28 -12.35
C ASP A 125 -3.29 -9.85 -12.68
N ALA A 126 -2.47 -8.87 -12.30
CA ALA A 126 -2.65 -7.44 -12.58
C ALA A 126 -2.31 -7.07 -14.04
N ARG A 127 -1.87 -8.03 -14.85
CA ARG A 127 -1.57 -7.90 -16.28
C ARG A 127 -2.20 -9.04 -17.07
N GLU A 128 -2.54 -8.75 -18.31
CA GLU A 128 -2.95 -9.77 -19.26
C GLU A 128 -1.77 -10.69 -19.62
N PRO A 129 -2.00 -12.00 -19.80
CA PRO A 129 -0.97 -12.91 -20.29
C PRO A 129 -0.59 -12.56 -21.73
N ASP A 130 0.67 -12.82 -22.11
CA ASP A 130 1.05 -12.81 -23.52
C ASP A 130 0.38 -14.00 -24.22
N THR A 131 -0.34 -13.74 -25.31
CA THR A 131 -0.90 -14.80 -26.17
C THR A 131 -0.05 -15.03 -27.42
N GLY A 132 1.14 -14.41 -27.51
CA GLY A 132 2.06 -14.55 -28.63
C GLY A 132 2.91 -15.83 -28.60
N ILE A 133 3.52 -16.17 -29.74
CA ILE A 133 4.49 -17.28 -29.84
C ILE A 133 5.82 -16.85 -29.18
N GLY A 134 6.25 -17.58 -28.14
CA GLY A 134 7.53 -17.41 -27.43
C GLY A 134 7.37 -17.27 -25.91
N ASP A 135 8.42 -16.81 -25.22
CA ASP A 135 8.40 -16.61 -23.77
C ASP A 135 7.27 -15.65 -23.34
N PRO A 136 6.44 -16.01 -22.35
CA PRO A 136 5.37 -15.16 -21.87
C PRO A 136 5.93 -13.84 -21.34
N ARG A 137 5.52 -12.71 -21.92
CA ARG A 137 5.85 -11.36 -21.42
C ARG A 137 4.62 -10.70 -20.80
N PRO A 138 4.74 -9.99 -19.68
CA PRO A 138 3.60 -9.26 -19.13
C PRO A 138 3.08 -8.24 -20.16
N HIS A 139 1.81 -8.36 -20.54
CA HIS A 139 1.19 -7.52 -21.58
C HIS A 139 0.48 -6.32 -20.93
N VAL A 140 -0.68 -5.91 -21.45
CA VAL A 140 -1.49 -4.78 -20.99
C VAL A 140 -1.87 -4.92 -19.51
N SER A 141 -1.78 -3.82 -18.76
CA SER A 141 -2.21 -3.79 -17.36
C SER A 141 -3.73 -3.92 -17.25
N ARG A 142 -4.19 -4.77 -16.33
CA ARG A 142 -5.61 -4.88 -15.95
C ARG A 142 -6.06 -3.82 -14.95
N TRP A 143 -5.13 -2.99 -14.48
CA TRP A 143 -5.50 -1.82 -13.71
C TRP A 143 -6.09 -0.74 -14.63
N PRO A 144 -7.10 0.00 -14.17
CA PRO A 144 -7.82 0.93 -15.01
C PRO A 144 -7.02 2.20 -15.39
N GLU A 145 -5.96 2.56 -14.65
CA GLU A 145 -5.26 3.83 -14.88
C GLU A 145 -4.65 3.92 -16.27
N ALA A 146 -4.09 2.82 -16.80
CA ALA A 146 -3.41 2.86 -18.09
C ALA A 146 -4.39 3.23 -19.23
N ASP A 147 -5.57 2.63 -19.24
CA ASP A 147 -6.59 2.91 -20.25
C ASP A 147 -7.12 4.34 -20.12
N LYS A 148 -7.30 4.84 -18.89
CA LYS A 148 -7.76 6.21 -18.63
C LYS A 148 -6.74 7.24 -19.11
N LEU A 149 -5.46 6.99 -18.90
CA LEU A 149 -4.40 7.86 -19.43
C LEU A 149 -4.34 7.84 -20.96
N ARG A 150 -4.64 6.70 -21.61
CA ARG A 150 -4.76 6.63 -23.07
C ARG A 150 -5.95 7.42 -23.60
N HIS A 151 -7.12 7.33 -22.96
CA HIS A 151 -8.27 8.17 -23.29
C HIS A 151 -7.92 9.65 -23.20
N LEU A 152 -7.27 10.05 -22.09
CA LEU A 152 -6.85 11.43 -21.88
C LEU A 152 -5.85 11.93 -22.91
N ALA A 153 -4.97 11.06 -23.41
CA ALA A 153 -4.02 11.38 -24.46
C ALA A 153 -4.61 11.31 -25.89
N GLY A 154 -5.90 11.00 -26.04
CA GLY A 154 -6.53 10.82 -27.37
C GLY A 154 -6.04 9.58 -28.13
N MET A 155 -5.48 8.59 -27.44
CA MET A 155 -4.81 7.42 -28.02
C MET A 155 -5.71 6.18 -28.11
N GLU A 156 -6.99 6.38 -28.39
CA GLU A 156 -8.00 5.30 -28.46
C GLU A 156 -7.89 4.41 -29.70
N ARG A 157 -7.14 4.89 -30.71
CA ARG A 157 -7.04 4.27 -32.05
C ARG A 157 -5.79 3.40 -32.22
N THR A 158 -5.04 3.15 -31.16
CA THR A 158 -3.80 2.35 -31.26
C THR A 158 -4.17 0.87 -31.40
N SER A 159 -3.63 0.20 -32.42
CA SER A 159 -3.89 -1.23 -32.67
C SER A 159 -3.23 -2.14 -31.64
N ALA A 160 -2.17 -1.66 -30.98
CA ALA A 160 -1.41 -2.45 -30.01
C ALA A 160 -2.14 -2.60 -28.66
N HIS A 161 -2.64 -1.49 -28.09
CA HIS A 161 -3.19 -1.46 -26.74
C HIS A 161 -4.48 -0.62 -26.67
N LYS A 162 -5.51 -1.07 -27.39
CA LYS A 162 -6.83 -0.44 -27.35
C LYS A 162 -7.38 -0.45 -25.91
N PRO A 163 -7.80 0.71 -25.37
CA PRO A 163 -8.41 0.79 -24.04
C PRO A 163 -9.63 -0.14 -23.91
N ALA A 164 -9.77 -0.81 -22.77
CA ALA A 164 -10.91 -1.65 -22.45
C ALA A 164 -11.78 -1.09 -21.33
N HIS A 165 -11.20 -0.29 -20.44
CA HIS A 165 -11.94 0.55 -19.52
C HIS A 165 -12.39 1.83 -20.22
N ASN A 166 -13.45 2.45 -19.71
CA ASN A 166 -13.96 3.73 -20.21
C ASN A 166 -13.08 4.92 -19.75
N ALA A 167 -13.42 6.10 -20.26
CA ALA A 167 -12.69 7.34 -20.02
C ALA A 167 -12.91 7.98 -18.63
N ALA A 168 -13.88 7.51 -17.83
CA ALA A 168 -14.20 8.15 -16.55
C ALA A 168 -13.05 7.92 -15.53
N PRO A 169 -12.56 8.97 -14.84
CA PRO A 169 -11.30 8.92 -14.11
C PRO A 169 -11.42 8.10 -12.81
N VAL A 170 -10.48 7.17 -12.59
CA VAL A 170 -10.21 6.51 -11.30
C VAL A 170 -8.74 6.14 -11.22
N TRP A 171 -8.17 6.20 -10.02
CA TRP A 171 -6.72 6.03 -9.80
C TRP A 171 -6.41 5.04 -8.66
N PRO A 172 -6.80 3.76 -8.76
CA PRO A 172 -6.82 2.84 -7.63
C PRO A 172 -5.46 2.66 -6.92
N ARG A 173 -4.34 2.70 -7.65
CA ARG A 173 -2.97 2.58 -7.09
C ARG A 173 -2.60 3.75 -6.18
N ALA A 174 -3.30 4.88 -6.25
CA ALA A 174 -3.08 6.02 -5.34
C ALA A 174 -3.32 5.65 -3.87
N GLY A 175 -4.12 4.61 -3.59
CA GLY A 175 -4.27 4.08 -2.23
C GLY A 175 -2.97 3.51 -1.65
N PHE A 176 -1.98 3.16 -2.48
CA PHE A 176 -0.63 2.78 -2.01
C PHE A 176 0.28 3.99 -1.73
N GLY A 177 -0.24 5.21 -1.81
CA GLY A 177 0.53 6.45 -1.67
C GLY A 177 0.88 7.08 -3.01
N LEU A 178 1.36 8.32 -2.94
CA LEU A 178 1.72 9.17 -4.07
C LEU A 178 3.12 9.77 -3.87
N PRO A 179 3.83 10.14 -4.95
CA PRO A 179 3.40 10.03 -6.34
C PRO A 179 3.49 8.60 -6.90
N ILE A 180 2.67 8.29 -7.91
CA ILE A 180 2.84 7.09 -8.74
C ILE A 180 3.39 7.53 -10.10
N ILE A 181 4.66 7.22 -10.35
CA ILE A 181 5.32 7.53 -11.61
C ILE A 181 5.21 6.32 -12.54
N GLY A 182 4.73 6.55 -13.77
CA GLY A 182 4.57 5.53 -14.79
C GLY A 182 5.32 5.87 -16.08
N GLN A 183 5.88 4.83 -16.70
CA GLN A 183 6.49 4.88 -18.02
C GLN A 183 5.82 3.87 -18.94
N TRP A 184 5.77 4.19 -20.23
CA TRP A 184 5.14 3.37 -21.25
C TRP A 184 6.19 2.58 -22.03
N GLN A 185 5.78 1.43 -22.58
CA GLN A 185 6.63 0.65 -23.47
C GLN A 185 6.83 1.43 -24.77
N THR A 186 8.09 1.60 -25.18
CA THR A 186 8.46 2.34 -26.40
C THR A 186 9.13 1.46 -27.45
N THR A 187 9.37 0.19 -27.14
CA THR A 187 10.08 -0.75 -28.01
C THR A 187 9.35 -2.08 -28.13
N ASP A 188 9.30 -2.66 -29.34
CA ASP A 188 8.71 -3.99 -29.56
C ASP A 188 9.58 -5.13 -28.99
N ARG A 189 9.15 -6.37 -29.22
CA ARG A 189 9.88 -7.55 -28.76
C ARG A 189 11.30 -7.67 -29.33
N PHE A 190 11.59 -7.01 -30.45
CA PHE A 190 12.88 -6.94 -31.14
C PHE A 190 13.65 -5.65 -30.83
N ARG A 191 13.24 -4.90 -29.79
CA ARG A 191 13.83 -3.63 -29.35
C ARG A 191 13.79 -2.52 -30.41
N ARG A 192 12.87 -2.59 -31.38
CA ARG A 192 12.70 -1.53 -32.37
C ARG A 192 12.03 -0.32 -31.69
N LYS A 193 12.71 0.83 -31.72
CA LYS A 193 12.23 2.07 -31.10
C LYS A 193 10.97 2.58 -31.81
N ARG A 194 10.03 3.13 -31.03
CA ARG A 194 8.76 3.74 -31.47
C ARG A 194 7.76 2.76 -32.11
N ALA A 195 7.88 1.47 -31.80
CA ALA A 195 6.92 0.47 -32.28
C ALA A 195 5.51 0.67 -31.69
N TYR A 196 5.44 1.23 -30.48
CA TYR A 196 4.18 1.52 -29.80
C TYR A 196 3.91 3.02 -29.80
N THR A 197 2.69 3.38 -30.17
CA THR A 197 2.15 4.72 -29.97
C THR A 197 1.49 4.72 -28.59
N GLU A 198 2.17 5.27 -27.59
CA GLU A 198 1.71 5.32 -26.20
C GLU A 198 1.85 6.75 -25.65
N PRO A 199 1.12 7.10 -24.57
CA PRO A 199 1.20 8.42 -23.98
C PRO A 199 2.62 8.78 -23.50
N GLN A 200 2.83 10.04 -23.17
CA GLN A 200 4.05 10.46 -22.48
C GLN A 200 4.08 9.88 -21.06
N PRO A 201 5.28 9.77 -20.44
CA PRO A 201 5.40 9.45 -19.03
C PRO A 201 4.50 10.34 -18.16
N TYR A 202 4.00 9.76 -17.06
CA TYR A 202 3.04 10.42 -16.19
C TYR A 202 3.42 10.28 -14.71
N ALA A 203 2.88 11.19 -13.90
CA ALA A 203 2.86 11.07 -12.45
C ALA A 203 1.43 11.23 -11.94
N LEU A 204 0.93 10.28 -11.15
CA LEU A 204 -0.27 10.51 -10.34
C LEU A 204 0.17 11.28 -9.09
N LYS A 205 -0.46 12.42 -8.86
CA LYS A 205 -0.30 13.30 -7.70
C LYS A 205 -1.67 13.56 -7.09
N TRP A 206 -1.76 14.42 -6.08
CA TRP A 206 -3.05 14.85 -5.54
C TRP A 206 -3.14 16.36 -5.48
N GLN A 207 -4.36 16.89 -5.57
CA GLN A 207 -4.66 18.31 -5.51
C GLN A 207 -5.53 18.57 -4.28
N THR A 208 -5.20 19.62 -3.51
CA THR A 208 -6.03 20.04 -2.37
C THR A 208 -7.39 20.54 -2.84
N ALA A 209 -8.42 20.32 -2.03
CA ALA A 209 -9.69 21.00 -2.23
C ALA A 209 -9.62 22.46 -1.76
N GLY A 210 -10.49 23.33 -2.28
CA GLY A 210 -10.61 24.72 -1.83
C GLY A 210 -10.65 25.73 -2.98
N ARG A 211 -10.65 27.02 -2.62
CA ARG A 211 -10.69 28.13 -3.58
C ARG A 211 -9.40 28.27 -4.40
N ASP A 212 -8.26 27.88 -3.82
CA ASP A 212 -6.95 27.88 -4.47
C ASP A 212 -6.33 26.47 -4.37
N PRO A 213 -6.67 25.57 -5.30
CA PRO A 213 -6.31 24.16 -5.19
C PRO A 213 -4.84 23.92 -5.60
N GLN A 214 -4.03 23.48 -4.64
CA GLN A 214 -2.59 23.28 -4.81
C GLN A 214 -2.27 21.83 -5.18
N MET A 215 -1.36 21.66 -6.13
CA MET A 215 -0.85 20.33 -6.50
C MET A 215 0.21 19.88 -5.48
N MET A 216 0.03 18.67 -4.97
CA MET A 216 0.82 18.07 -3.91
C MET A 216 1.45 16.77 -4.42
N ASP A 217 2.76 16.64 -4.22
CA ASP A 217 3.50 15.50 -4.76
C ASP A 217 3.39 14.26 -3.86
N ARG A 218 3.81 14.38 -2.59
CA ARG A 218 3.93 13.24 -1.67
C ARG A 218 2.65 13.00 -0.88
N LEU A 219 2.20 11.74 -0.88
CA LEU A 219 1.25 11.20 0.09
C LEU A 219 1.78 9.84 0.56
N ALA A 220 2.06 9.72 1.86
CA ALA A 220 2.60 8.50 2.43
C ALA A 220 1.70 7.28 2.15
N SER A 221 2.31 6.13 1.85
CA SER A 221 1.60 4.84 1.81
C SER A 221 1.01 4.53 3.19
N PRO A 222 -0.28 4.12 3.31
CA PRO A 222 -0.82 3.61 4.57
C PRO A 222 -0.32 2.19 4.84
N LEU A 223 0.09 1.47 3.78
CA LEU A 223 0.62 0.13 3.84
C LEU A 223 2.12 0.13 4.13
N ILE A 224 2.50 -0.59 5.17
CA ILE A 224 3.87 -0.98 5.50
C ILE A 224 3.99 -2.48 5.23
N VAL A 225 4.92 -2.88 4.37
CA VAL A 225 5.31 -4.30 4.21
C VAL A 225 6.74 -4.47 4.69
N LYS A 226 6.98 -5.41 5.62
CA LYS A 226 8.32 -5.66 6.18
C LYS A 226 8.43 -7.03 6.85
N ALA A 227 9.63 -7.32 7.35
CA ALA A 227 9.86 -8.39 8.31
C ALA A 227 9.58 -7.86 9.73
N LEU A 228 8.59 -8.44 10.42
CA LEU A 228 8.30 -8.16 11.82
C LEU A 228 9.19 -9.08 12.68
N PRO A 229 10.19 -8.53 13.39
CA PRO A 229 11.17 -9.33 14.14
C PRO A 229 10.54 -9.99 15.37
N LEU A 230 10.95 -11.22 15.66
CA LEU A 230 10.58 -11.98 16.85
C LEU A 230 11.79 -12.17 17.78
N ALA A 231 11.53 -12.44 19.06
CA ALA A 231 12.56 -12.57 20.09
C ALA A 231 13.55 -13.73 19.83
N ASN A 232 13.15 -14.75 19.07
CA ASN A 232 14.00 -15.89 18.71
C ASN A 232 14.93 -15.63 17.49
N GLY A 233 14.94 -14.41 16.96
CA GLY A 233 15.78 -14.01 15.82
C GLY A 233 15.16 -14.29 14.44
N GLN A 234 14.02 -14.97 14.37
CA GLN A 234 13.21 -15.09 13.15
C GLN A 234 12.32 -13.84 12.97
N ALA A 235 11.58 -13.80 11.88
CA ALA A 235 10.61 -12.75 11.61
C ALA A 235 9.36 -13.28 10.88
N LEU A 236 8.25 -12.58 11.08
CA LEU A 236 7.03 -12.76 10.31
C LEU A 236 7.03 -11.81 9.11
N PRO A 237 6.84 -12.28 7.86
CA PRO A 237 6.41 -11.40 6.78
C PRO A 237 5.11 -10.70 7.21
N CYS A 238 5.07 -9.37 7.16
CA CYS A 238 3.89 -8.62 7.58
C CYS A 238 3.46 -7.54 6.59
N ALA A 239 2.16 -7.27 6.60
CA ALA A 239 1.50 -6.15 5.93
C ALA A 239 0.64 -5.41 6.97
N LEU A 240 1.09 -4.22 7.39
CA LEU A 240 0.38 -3.33 8.30
C LEU A 240 -0.29 -2.21 7.51
N TRP A 241 -1.61 -2.14 7.55
CA TRP A 241 -2.41 -1.04 7.01
C TRP A 241 -2.75 -0.05 8.13
N LEU A 242 -2.07 1.10 8.13
CA LEU A 242 -2.32 2.17 9.09
C LEU A 242 -3.69 2.80 8.89
N TYR A 243 -4.33 3.14 9.99
CA TYR A 243 -5.63 3.80 9.99
C TYR A 243 -5.45 5.29 9.70
N ARG A 244 -6.04 5.76 8.60
CA ARG A 244 -6.15 7.18 8.27
C ARG A 244 -7.22 7.47 7.22
N ALA A 245 -7.71 8.68 7.21
CA ALA A 245 -8.52 9.24 6.13
C ALA A 245 -7.61 9.61 4.95
N TYR A 246 -8.22 9.86 3.79
CA TYR A 246 -7.53 10.59 2.75
C TYR A 246 -7.53 12.09 3.07
N PRO A 247 -6.50 12.84 2.67
CA PRO A 247 -6.50 14.30 2.82
C PRO A 247 -7.66 14.89 2.02
N ASN A 248 -8.10 16.09 2.39
CA ASN A 248 -9.15 16.79 1.68
C ASN A 248 -8.69 17.23 0.28
N GLY A 249 -9.02 16.44 -0.74
CA GLY A 249 -8.56 16.63 -2.10
C GLY A 249 -8.90 15.46 -3.02
N THR A 250 -8.29 15.47 -4.21
CA THR A 250 -8.52 14.46 -5.25
C THR A 250 -7.21 14.04 -5.91
N VAL A 251 -7.17 12.84 -6.46
CA VAL A 251 -6.04 12.34 -7.24
C VAL A 251 -6.14 12.85 -8.67
N ARG A 252 -4.99 13.26 -9.22
CA ARG A 252 -4.88 13.87 -10.54
C ARG A 252 -3.62 13.41 -11.25
N PRO A 253 -3.68 13.03 -12.53
CA PRO A 253 -2.48 12.74 -13.30
C PRO A 253 -1.82 14.05 -13.77
N GLU A 254 -0.50 14.03 -13.87
CA GLU A 254 0.33 15.04 -14.49
C GLU A 254 1.07 14.37 -15.67
N MET A 255 0.88 14.92 -16.87
CA MET A 255 1.50 14.47 -18.11
C MET A 255 1.96 15.68 -18.93
N GLY A 256 3.13 15.55 -19.57
CA GLY A 256 3.65 16.59 -20.46
C GLY A 256 2.63 16.95 -21.55
N GLY A 257 2.32 18.24 -21.69
CA GLY A 257 1.38 18.76 -22.69
C GLY A 257 -0.10 18.75 -22.31
N MET A 258 -0.48 18.20 -21.14
CA MET A 258 -1.90 18.13 -20.70
C MET A 258 -2.36 19.21 -19.70
N GLY A 259 -1.42 19.95 -19.09
CA GLY A 259 -1.71 21.13 -18.26
C GLY A 259 -2.90 20.98 -17.29
N SER A 260 -3.78 21.99 -17.25
CA SER A 260 -4.93 22.06 -16.35
C SER A 260 -6.12 21.16 -16.74
N ALA A 261 -6.07 20.44 -17.87
CA ALA A 261 -7.19 19.64 -18.38
C ALA A 261 -7.29 18.22 -17.81
N SER A 262 -6.31 17.78 -17.00
CA SER A 262 -6.33 16.45 -16.39
C SER A 262 -7.45 16.26 -15.36
N PRO A 263 -8.25 15.19 -15.44
CA PRO A 263 -9.40 15.01 -14.56
C PRO A 263 -9.01 14.55 -13.16
N ASN A 264 -9.81 14.99 -12.19
CA ASN A 264 -9.72 14.61 -10.80
C ASN A 264 -10.56 13.36 -10.52
N ALA A 265 -10.13 12.51 -9.59
CA ALA A 265 -10.95 11.43 -9.04
C ALA A 265 -10.75 11.28 -7.52
N PRO A 266 -11.74 10.71 -6.81
CA PRO A 266 -11.58 10.32 -5.41
C PRO A 266 -10.42 9.35 -5.21
N PHE A 267 -9.82 9.36 -4.01
CA PHE A 267 -8.68 8.49 -3.68
C PHE A 267 -9.04 7.00 -3.57
N ASP A 268 -10.27 6.68 -3.20
CA ASP A 268 -10.73 5.34 -2.85
C ASP A 268 -11.60 4.68 -3.93
N GLN A 269 -11.85 5.37 -5.04
CA GLN A 269 -12.62 4.81 -6.13
C GLN A 269 -11.77 3.81 -6.94
N LEU A 270 -12.11 2.52 -6.85
CA LEU A 270 -11.38 1.45 -7.53
C LEU A 270 -11.80 1.21 -8.98
N VAL A 271 -13.08 1.42 -9.29
CA VAL A 271 -13.69 1.13 -10.60
C VAL A 271 -14.60 2.29 -10.97
N ALA A 272 -14.55 2.74 -12.23
CA ALA A 272 -15.39 3.82 -12.69
C ALA A 272 -16.83 3.34 -12.91
N ALA A 273 -17.81 4.26 -12.88
CA ALA A 273 -19.17 3.94 -13.28
C ALA A 273 -19.20 3.42 -14.72
N GLY A 274 -19.90 2.30 -14.96
CA GLY A 274 -19.99 1.66 -16.28
C GLY A 274 -18.77 0.82 -16.68
N ASP A 275 -17.73 0.71 -15.85
CA ASP A 275 -16.60 -0.19 -16.07
C ASP A 275 -16.83 -1.56 -15.41
N THR A 276 -16.32 -2.61 -16.05
CA THR A 276 -16.12 -3.93 -15.43
C THR A 276 -14.69 -4.04 -14.93
N ALA A 277 -14.49 -4.43 -13.68
CA ALA A 277 -13.16 -4.66 -13.12
C ALA A 277 -12.45 -5.82 -13.85
N ARG A 278 -11.37 -5.53 -14.56
CA ARG A 278 -10.53 -6.55 -15.21
C ARG A 278 -9.49 -7.17 -14.28
N PHE A 279 -9.11 -6.45 -13.23
CA PHE A 279 -8.28 -6.98 -12.16
C PHE A 279 -9.19 -7.46 -11.03
N ALA A 280 -9.31 -8.78 -10.87
CA ALA A 280 -10.30 -9.41 -9.99
C ALA A 280 -10.32 -8.88 -8.54
N PRO A 281 -9.17 -8.53 -7.90
CA PRO A 281 -9.18 -7.90 -6.58
C PRO A 281 -9.85 -6.52 -6.51
N LEU A 282 -9.99 -5.80 -7.61
CA LEU A 282 -10.72 -4.52 -7.64
C LEU A 282 -12.23 -4.71 -7.80
N ALA A 283 -12.68 -5.90 -8.20
CA ALA A 283 -14.09 -6.19 -8.40
C ALA A 283 -14.82 -6.15 -7.05
N ARG A 284 -15.92 -5.41 -7.01
CA ARG A 284 -16.76 -5.26 -5.81
C ARG A 284 -17.42 -6.60 -5.48
N ARG A 285 -17.02 -7.25 -4.39
CA ARG A 285 -17.69 -8.45 -3.88
C ARG A 285 -18.72 -8.07 -2.83
N GLY A 286 -20.00 -8.21 -3.15
CA GLY A 286 -21.09 -8.37 -2.18
C GLY A 286 -21.43 -7.23 -1.20
N THR A 287 -20.67 -6.13 -1.10
CA THR A 287 -20.98 -5.05 -0.15
C THR A 287 -21.49 -3.76 -0.83
N PRO A 288 -22.66 -3.23 -0.43
CA PRO A 288 -23.26 -2.00 -0.98
C PRO A 288 -22.48 -0.70 -0.71
N THR A 289 -21.50 -0.72 0.19
CA THR A 289 -20.56 0.38 0.51
C THR A 289 -19.18 -0.19 0.86
N GLY A 290 -18.08 0.54 0.58
CA GLY A 290 -16.81 0.32 1.29
C GLY A 290 -15.72 -0.56 0.68
N HIS A 291 -15.83 -1.07 -0.56
CA HIS A 291 -14.70 -1.80 -1.18
C HIS A 291 -13.62 -0.82 -1.67
N ASN A 292 -12.57 -0.64 -0.87
CA ASN A 292 -11.42 0.20 -1.18
C ASN A 292 -10.13 -0.64 -1.32
N LEU A 293 -9.00 0.00 -1.61
CA LEU A 293 -7.74 -0.70 -1.92
C LEU A 293 -7.22 -1.54 -0.74
N ARG A 294 -7.50 -1.16 0.51
CA ARG A 294 -7.17 -1.97 1.69
C ARG A 294 -7.85 -3.33 1.60
N ASP A 295 -9.17 -3.28 1.42
CA ASP A 295 -10.01 -4.47 1.43
C ASP A 295 -9.67 -5.38 0.25
N ALA A 296 -9.47 -4.79 -0.93
CA ALA A 296 -8.97 -5.50 -2.12
C ALA A 296 -7.62 -6.21 -1.86
N PHE A 297 -6.67 -5.53 -1.21
CA PHE A 297 -5.36 -6.09 -0.89
C PHE A 297 -5.45 -7.17 0.19
N ARG A 298 -6.21 -6.94 1.25
CA ARG A 298 -6.47 -7.91 2.32
C ARG A 298 -7.07 -9.18 1.75
N ASP A 299 -8.18 -9.07 1.03
CA ASP A 299 -8.92 -10.22 0.50
C ASP A 299 -8.06 -11.02 -0.47
N TRP A 300 -7.26 -10.35 -1.30
CA TRP A 300 -6.26 -11.01 -2.13
C TRP A 300 -5.20 -11.73 -1.31
N LEU A 301 -4.65 -11.07 -0.28
CA LEU A 301 -3.54 -11.62 0.51
C LEU A 301 -3.98 -12.83 1.34
N THR A 302 -5.16 -12.78 1.95
CA THR A 302 -5.75 -13.91 2.69
C THR A 302 -6.17 -15.04 1.75
N THR A 303 -6.73 -14.72 0.58
CA THR A 303 -7.20 -15.77 -0.35
C THR A 303 -6.06 -16.45 -1.09
N LYS A 304 -5.15 -15.66 -1.70
CA LYS A 304 -4.10 -16.14 -2.61
C LYS A 304 -2.82 -16.53 -1.85
N ARG A 305 -2.44 -15.76 -0.84
CA ARG A 305 -1.20 -15.98 -0.07
C ARG A 305 -1.44 -16.59 1.31
N LYS A 306 -2.70 -16.84 1.68
CA LYS A 306 -3.09 -17.48 2.95
C LYS A 306 -2.52 -16.77 4.16
N ALA A 307 -2.33 -15.44 4.07
CA ALA A 307 -1.94 -14.64 5.22
C ALA A 307 -3.04 -14.64 6.28
N ILE A 308 -2.62 -14.59 7.54
CA ILE A 308 -3.49 -14.55 8.71
C ILE A 308 -3.72 -13.10 9.08
N VAL A 309 -4.97 -12.75 9.38
CA VAL A 309 -5.31 -11.45 9.98
C VAL A 309 -5.00 -11.53 11.48
N ALA A 310 -3.81 -11.09 11.87
CA ALA A 310 -3.38 -11.06 13.28
C ALA A 310 -4.07 -9.94 14.06
N ILE A 311 -4.38 -8.83 13.40
CA ILE A 311 -5.11 -7.70 13.99
C ILE A 311 -6.15 -7.24 12.96
N PRO A 312 -7.46 -7.34 13.26
CA PRO A 312 -8.50 -6.87 12.36
C PRO A 312 -8.50 -5.34 12.29
N GLY A 313 -8.68 -4.80 11.09
CA GLY A 313 -8.82 -3.36 10.90
C GLY A 313 -10.17 -2.82 11.33
N ALA A 314 -10.21 -1.53 11.62
CA ALA A 314 -11.45 -0.77 11.80
C ALA A 314 -12.02 -0.20 10.48
#